data_AF-A0A2E6H428-F1
#
_entry.id   AF-A0A2E6H428-F1
#
_cell.length_a   1.000
_cell.length_b   1.000
_cell.length_c   1.000
_cell.angle_alpha   90.00
_cell.angle_beta   90.00
_cell.angle_gamma   90.00
#
_symmetry.space_group_name_H-M   'P 1'
#
loop_
_entity.id
_entity.type
_entity.pdbx_description
1 polymer ?
#
loop_
_entity_poly.entity_id
_entity_poly.type
_entity_poly.pdbx_seq_one_letter_code
_entity_poly.pdbx_strand_id
1 'polypeptide(L)'
;MKGGRKDKFFFCLLEYFPEHERWALKSLLQLKDESGVDREDVVRNWIDKFEVQDLVVDFPLSQPACHTCELDCPGISNCPVPEVKEINELIIELIEEDQRLSSQNPKQYEQRRNADDEVDFTRDIFHKESHEHILSRSFKRRLKKGYLPYWNRPIDLWVWNFYYDQLLDLFNSSYDSFGNTSLMIQSRFSYLKRHFPKDLELYESFGPVIFIELLRAGVLQKRHIQNFNDIELGMETRVDLIQKLEQNLNLFIYDHDFEVLIKNPHAFDSFLLALAGMQAKSGKRREMPNWTKPEHTLFLVPNFS
;
A
#
# COMPACT_ATOMS: atom_id res chain seq x y z
N MET A 1 -0.86 5.21 -9.48
CA MET A 1 -0.71 5.71 -10.87
C MET A 1 -2.05 6.17 -11.47
N LYS A 2 -2.08 7.20 -12.34
CA LYS A 2 -3.22 7.49 -13.24
C LYS A 2 -2.88 6.97 -14.65
N GLY A 3 -3.87 6.46 -15.39
CA GLY A 3 -3.66 5.67 -16.62
C GLY A 3 -3.58 6.49 -17.92
N GLY A 4 -3.38 7.81 -17.82
CA GLY A 4 -3.32 8.70 -18.97
C GLY A 4 -1.95 8.71 -19.62
N ARG A 5 -1.91 8.90 -20.95
CA ARG A 5 -0.65 9.04 -21.70
C ARG A 5 0.19 10.23 -21.21
N LYS A 6 -0.43 11.28 -20.70
CA LYS A 6 0.21 12.51 -20.20
C LYS A 6 0.58 12.49 -18.71
N ASP A 7 0.40 11.36 -18.02
CA ASP A 7 0.72 11.30 -16.59
C ASP A 7 2.24 11.40 -16.35
N LYS A 8 2.61 12.14 -15.30
CA LYS A 8 4.00 12.31 -14.87
C LYS A 8 4.36 11.12 -13.98
N PHE A 9 5.33 10.32 -14.40
CA PHE A 9 5.82 9.18 -13.63
C PHE A 9 7.18 9.48 -13.04
N PHE A 10 7.42 8.97 -11.84
CA PHE A 10 8.70 9.08 -11.14
C PHE A 10 9.18 7.70 -10.70
N PHE A 11 10.48 7.46 -10.83
CA PHE A 11 11.19 6.35 -10.21
C PHE A 11 12.23 6.90 -9.24
N CYS A 12 12.21 6.42 -8.02
CA CYS A 12 13.19 6.74 -6.99
C CYS A 12 14.09 5.53 -6.74
N LEU A 13 15.40 5.74 -6.74
CA LEU A 13 16.38 4.70 -6.41
C LEU A 13 17.05 5.02 -5.07
N LEU A 14 16.85 4.14 -4.10
CA LEU A 14 17.62 4.13 -2.87
C LEU A 14 18.71 3.08 -2.96
N GLU A 15 19.93 3.45 -2.56
CA GLU A 15 21.08 2.55 -2.55
C GLU A 15 21.77 2.59 -1.19
N TYR A 16 22.18 1.42 -0.71
CA TYR A 16 22.94 1.29 0.52
C TYR A 16 24.43 1.40 0.22
N PHE A 17 25.14 2.26 0.95
CA PHE A 17 26.58 2.46 0.85
C PHE A 17 27.27 1.86 2.08
N PRO A 18 27.89 0.67 1.97
CA PRO A 18 28.50 -0.02 3.12
C PRO A 18 29.61 0.79 3.79
N GLU A 19 30.37 1.58 3.03
CA GLU A 19 31.46 2.42 3.54
C GLU A 19 30.99 3.49 4.53
N HIS A 20 29.73 3.90 4.43
CA HIS A 20 29.12 4.93 5.27
C HIS A 20 28.01 4.40 6.17
N GLU A 21 27.73 3.08 6.10
CA GLU A 21 26.61 2.42 6.77
C GLU A 21 25.27 3.17 6.58
N ARG A 22 25.06 3.74 5.40
CA ARG A 22 23.99 4.71 5.14
C ARG A 22 23.29 4.44 3.81
N TRP A 23 21.99 4.69 3.78
CA TRP A 23 21.22 4.73 2.52
C TRP A 23 21.30 6.11 1.88
N ALA A 24 21.26 6.19 0.55
CA ALA A 24 21.10 7.46 -0.14
C ALA A 24 20.10 7.38 -1.29
N LEU A 25 19.40 8.49 -1.53
CA LEU A 25 18.66 8.69 -2.77
C LEU A 25 19.67 8.95 -3.90
N LYS A 26 19.91 7.91 -4.70
CA LYS A 26 20.95 7.93 -5.76
C LYS A 26 20.43 8.48 -7.08
N SER A 27 19.15 8.28 -7.37
CA SER A 27 18.54 8.76 -8.61
C SER A 27 17.05 9.02 -8.45
N LEU A 28 16.61 10.12 -9.05
CA LEU A 28 15.20 10.45 -9.24
C LEU A 28 14.91 10.61 -10.75
N LEU A 29 14.34 9.59 -11.37
CA LEU A 29 13.99 9.61 -12.78
C LEU A 29 12.57 10.14 -12.96
N GLN A 30 12.43 11.25 -13.69
CA GLN A 30 11.13 11.73 -14.16
C GLN A 30 10.90 11.28 -15.60
N LEU A 31 9.84 10.51 -15.86
CA LEU A 31 9.43 10.21 -17.23
C LEU A 31 8.60 11.37 -17.79
N LYS A 32 9.11 12.00 -18.85
CA LYS A 32 8.42 13.04 -19.62
C LYS A 32 7.97 12.49 -20.97
N ASP A 33 6.94 13.09 -21.57
CA ASP A 33 6.64 12.88 -23.00
C ASP A 33 7.60 13.79 -23.79
N GLU A 34 8.80 13.32 -24.10
CA GLU A 34 9.70 14.01 -25.02
C GLU A 34 9.63 13.35 -26.39
N SER A 35 9.52 14.17 -27.44
CA SER A 35 9.39 13.71 -28.82
C SER A 35 10.66 12.99 -29.28
N GLY A 36 10.58 11.67 -29.47
CA GLY A 36 11.61 10.87 -30.14
C GLY A 36 12.26 9.76 -29.31
N VAL A 37 11.99 9.68 -28.00
CA VAL A 37 12.48 8.59 -27.14
C VAL A 37 11.29 7.84 -26.56
N ASP A 38 11.28 6.51 -26.72
CA ASP A 38 10.22 5.69 -26.14
C ASP A 38 10.38 5.64 -24.61
N ARG A 39 9.30 5.91 -23.85
CA ARG A 39 9.40 6.02 -22.38
C ARG A 39 9.81 4.70 -21.75
N GLU A 40 9.37 3.62 -22.37
CA GLU A 40 9.63 2.25 -22.00
C GLU A 40 11.14 1.95 -22.07
N ASP A 41 11.84 2.45 -23.09
CA ASP A 41 13.30 2.32 -23.22
C ASP A 41 14.05 3.13 -22.15
N VAL A 42 13.53 4.29 -21.74
CA VAL A 42 14.13 5.10 -20.67
C VAL A 42 14.13 4.33 -19.34
N VAL A 43 13.01 3.67 -19.00
CA VAL A 43 12.91 2.88 -17.76
C VAL A 43 13.88 1.71 -17.80
N ARG A 44 13.93 0.99 -18.92
CA ARG A 44 14.85 -0.13 -19.09
C ARG A 44 16.31 0.31 -18.96
N ASN A 45 16.71 1.34 -19.69
CA ASN A 45 18.07 1.86 -19.62
C ASN A 45 18.43 2.34 -18.21
N TRP A 46 17.46 2.86 -17.45
CA TRP A 46 17.66 3.27 -16.07
C TRP A 46 17.86 2.06 -15.15
N ILE A 47 17.04 1.02 -15.29
CA ILE A 47 17.20 -0.25 -14.55
C ILE A 47 18.56 -0.87 -14.85
N ASP A 48 18.95 -0.95 -16.13
CA ASP A 48 20.20 -1.54 -16.57
C ASP A 48 21.41 -0.70 -16.09
N LYS A 49 21.34 0.63 -16.18
CA LYS A 49 22.41 1.55 -15.76
C LYS A 49 22.72 1.45 -14.27
N PHE A 50 21.70 1.28 -13.45
CA PHE A 50 21.83 1.25 -11.99
C PHE A 50 21.84 -0.17 -11.42
N GLU A 51 21.79 -1.19 -12.27
CA GLU A 51 21.75 -2.61 -11.87
C GLU A 51 20.69 -2.85 -10.78
N VAL A 52 19.49 -2.31 -11.01
CA VAL A 52 18.41 -2.33 -10.03
C VAL A 52 18.01 -3.78 -9.74
N GLN A 53 18.08 -4.16 -8.47
CA GLN A 53 17.74 -5.51 -8.01
C GLN A 53 16.26 -5.66 -7.66
N ASP A 54 15.65 -4.60 -7.13
CA ASP A 54 14.28 -4.64 -6.59
C ASP A 54 13.51 -3.40 -7.04
N LEU A 55 12.27 -3.61 -7.48
CA LEU A 55 11.37 -2.55 -7.88
C LEU A 55 10.03 -2.67 -7.15
N VAL A 56 9.67 -1.64 -6.40
CA VAL A 56 8.37 -1.55 -5.72
C VAL A 56 7.40 -0.70 -6.54
N VAL A 57 6.18 -1.20 -6.74
CA VAL A 57 5.11 -0.52 -7.49
C VAL A 57 3.84 -0.33 -6.67
N ASP A 58 3.02 0.65 -7.05
CA ASP A 58 1.77 1.02 -6.34
C ASP A 58 0.50 0.36 -6.91
N PHE A 59 0.63 -0.78 -7.58
CA PHE A 59 -0.49 -1.49 -8.18
C PHE A 59 -0.33 -3.02 -8.11
N PRO A 60 -1.43 -3.77 -8.23
CA PRO A 60 -1.44 -5.23 -8.16
C PRO A 60 -0.48 -5.90 -9.15
N LEU A 61 0.45 -6.71 -8.63
CA LEU A 61 1.33 -7.56 -9.45
C LEU A 61 0.77 -8.97 -9.70
N SER A 62 -0.05 -9.46 -8.78
CA SER A 62 -0.73 -10.76 -8.88
C SER A 62 -2.18 -10.60 -9.33
N GLN A 63 -2.71 -11.61 -10.00
CA GLN A 63 -4.09 -11.63 -10.49
C GLN A 63 -5.05 -12.21 -9.45
N PRO A 64 -6.34 -11.84 -9.47
CA PRO A 64 -7.35 -12.45 -8.61
C PRO A 64 -7.69 -13.86 -9.11
N ALA A 65 -8.21 -14.71 -8.22
CA ALA A 65 -8.40 -16.15 -8.47
C ALA A 65 -9.23 -16.44 -9.73
N CYS A 66 -10.28 -15.66 -10.00
CA CYS A 66 -11.14 -15.90 -11.16
C CYS A 66 -10.53 -15.42 -12.50
N HIS A 67 -9.44 -14.66 -12.51
CA HIS A 67 -8.89 -14.10 -13.75
C HIS A 67 -8.30 -15.16 -14.68
N THR A 68 -7.75 -16.23 -14.10
CA THR A 68 -7.14 -17.36 -14.84
C THR A 68 -7.91 -18.67 -14.61
N CYS A 69 -9.12 -18.58 -14.06
CA CYS A 69 -9.92 -19.74 -13.75
C CYS A 69 -10.54 -20.35 -15.02
N GLU A 70 -10.34 -21.64 -15.22
CA GLU A 70 -10.86 -22.39 -16.37
C GLU A 70 -12.16 -23.16 -16.06
N LEU A 71 -12.67 -23.05 -14.82
CA LEU A 71 -13.88 -23.75 -14.40
C LEU A 71 -15.13 -23.13 -15.05
N ASP A 72 -16.12 -23.95 -15.37
CA ASP A 72 -17.48 -23.48 -15.58
C ASP A 72 -18.04 -22.97 -14.25
N CYS A 73 -18.18 -21.64 -14.13
CA CYS A 73 -18.30 -20.98 -12.84
C CYS A 73 -19.63 -21.34 -12.15
N PRO A 74 -19.61 -22.04 -10.99
CA PRO A 74 -20.83 -22.40 -10.26
C PRO A 74 -21.38 -21.24 -9.41
N GLY A 75 -20.81 -20.04 -9.54
CA GLY A 75 -21.05 -18.88 -8.69
C GLY A 75 -20.17 -18.84 -7.44
N ILE A 76 -20.06 -17.65 -6.82
CA ILE A 76 -19.13 -17.38 -5.70
C ILE A 76 -19.42 -18.28 -4.49
N SER A 77 -20.70 -18.44 -4.12
CA SER A 77 -21.11 -19.21 -2.93
C SER A 77 -20.79 -20.70 -3.02
N ASN A 78 -20.65 -21.24 -4.24
CA ASN A 78 -20.38 -22.65 -4.49
C ASN A 78 -19.02 -22.87 -5.14
N CYS A 79 -18.13 -21.87 -5.08
CA CYS A 79 -16.84 -21.92 -5.74
C CYS A 79 -15.95 -23.01 -5.08
N PRO A 80 -15.43 -23.98 -5.85
CA PRO A 80 -14.58 -25.04 -5.30
C PRO A 80 -13.12 -24.61 -5.13
N VAL A 81 -12.75 -23.41 -5.60
CA VAL A 81 -11.38 -22.89 -5.51
C VAL A 81 -11.02 -22.65 -4.04
N PRO A 82 -9.98 -23.33 -3.50
CA PRO A 82 -9.64 -23.26 -2.07
C PRO A 82 -9.47 -21.83 -1.56
N GLU A 83 -8.76 -20.99 -2.31
CA GLU A 83 -8.52 -19.58 -1.95
C GLU A 83 -9.82 -18.79 -1.76
N VAL A 84 -10.80 -19.00 -2.64
CA VAL A 84 -12.08 -18.29 -2.56
C VAL A 84 -12.88 -18.80 -1.36
N LYS A 85 -12.80 -20.11 -1.09
CA LYS A 85 -13.48 -20.75 0.03
C LYS A 85 -12.92 -20.29 1.38
N GLU A 86 -11.60 -20.36 1.55
CA GLU A 86 -10.90 -19.92 2.78
C GLU A 86 -11.20 -18.45 3.10
N ILE A 87 -11.17 -17.57 2.09
CA ILE A 87 -11.47 -16.14 2.29
C ILE A 87 -12.93 -15.92 2.68
N ASN A 88 -13.87 -16.65 2.08
CA ASN A 88 -15.28 -16.56 2.46
C ASN A 88 -15.51 -17.08 3.88
N GLU A 89 -14.85 -18.17 4.27
CA GLU A 89 -14.90 -18.71 5.64
C GLU A 89 -14.38 -17.69 6.66
N LEU A 90 -13.23 -17.06 6.40
CA LEU A 90 -12.68 -15.99 7.25
C LEU A 90 -13.64 -14.81 7.41
N ILE A 91 -14.32 -14.39 6.34
CA ILE A 91 -15.33 -13.31 6.41
C ILE A 91 -16.52 -13.72 7.26
N ILE A 92 -16.99 -14.96 7.12
CA ILE A 92 -18.10 -15.49 7.91
C ILE A 92 -17.70 -15.55 9.39
N GLU A 93 -16.52 -16.08 9.71
CA GLU A 93 -15.99 -16.16 11.08
C GLU A 93 -15.93 -14.78 11.75
N LEU A 94 -15.43 -13.76 11.05
CA LEU A 94 -15.39 -12.38 11.57
C LEU A 94 -16.79 -11.84 11.88
N ILE A 95 -17.76 -12.08 11.00
CA ILE A 95 -19.14 -11.62 11.18
C ILE A 95 -19.83 -12.38 12.32
N GLU A 96 -19.63 -13.69 12.40
CA GLU A 96 -20.19 -14.54 13.45
C GLU A 96 -19.61 -14.20 14.82
N GLU A 97 -18.30 -13.92 14.90
CA GLU A 97 -17.65 -13.50 16.13
C GLU A 97 -18.22 -12.17 16.65
N ASP A 98 -18.40 -11.18 15.78
CA ASP A 98 -19.05 -9.91 16.15
C ASP A 98 -20.51 -10.11 16.61
N GLN A 99 -21.26 -11.00 15.96
CA GLN A 99 -22.62 -11.35 16.38
C GLN A 99 -22.65 -12.08 17.73
N ARG A 100 -21.66 -12.94 17.98
CA ARG A 100 -21.49 -13.65 19.25
C ARG A 100 -21.21 -12.67 20.39
N LEU A 101 -20.29 -11.72 20.19
CA LEU A 101 -19.99 -10.66 21.16
C LEU A 101 -21.24 -9.82 21.47
N SER A 102 -21.99 -9.46 20.43
CA SER A 102 -23.24 -8.71 20.56
C SER A 102 -24.31 -9.47 21.34
N SER A 103 -24.42 -10.79 21.12
CA SER A 103 -25.45 -11.64 21.74
C SER A 103 -25.12 -12.05 23.17
N GLN A 104 -23.83 -12.30 23.48
CA GLN A 104 -23.39 -12.73 24.81
C GLN A 104 -23.45 -11.61 25.84
N ASN A 105 -22.99 -10.40 25.48
CA ASN A 105 -22.96 -9.25 26.39
C ASN A 105 -23.46 -7.96 25.71
N PRO A 106 -24.77 -7.83 25.42
CA PRO A 106 -25.31 -6.72 24.63
C PRO A 106 -25.00 -5.33 25.22
N LYS A 107 -25.05 -5.21 26.55
CA LYS A 107 -24.75 -3.94 27.25
C LYS A 107 -23.28 -3.56 27.11
N GLN A 108 -22.37 -4.52 27.31
CA GLN A 108 -20.93 -4.27 27.19
C GLN A 108 -20.54 -3.99 25.74
N TYR A 109 -21.17 -4.69 24.79
CA TYR A 109 -21.01 -4.44 23.37
C TYR A 109 -21.41 -3.00 23.01
N GLU A 110 -22.60 -2.55 23.41
CA GLU A 110 -23.05 -1.19 23.14
C GLU A 110 -22.20 -0.13 23.84
N GLN A 111 -21.74 -0.38 25.07
CA GLN A 111 -20.81 0.50 25.79
C GLN A 111 -19.47 0.63 25.07
N ARG A 112 -18.86 -0.49 24.65
CA ARG A 112 -17.61 -0.48 23.89
C ARG A 112 -17.78 0.23 22.55
N ARG A 113 -18.89 -0.03 21.84
CA ARG A 113 -19.19 0.63 20.56
C ARG A 113 -19.33 2.14 20.73
N ASN A 114 -20.09 2.58 21.73
CA ASN A 114 -20.27 4.02 21.98
C ASN A 114 -18.95 4.67 22.42
N ALA A 115 -18.13 3.96 23.21
CA ALA A 115 -16.81 4.45 23.59
C ALA A 115 -15.82 4.52 22.41
N ASP A 116 -15.98 3.68 21.39
CA ASP A 116 -15.20 3.77 20.14
C ASP A 116 -15.73 4.87 19.21
N ASP A 117 -17.04 5.17 19.25
CA ASP A 117 -17.68 6.29 18.52
C ASP A 117 -17.41 7.67 19.20
N GLU A 118 -16.94 7.69 20.46
CA GLU A 118 -16.58 8.92 21.17
C GLU A 118 -15.33 9.56 20.54
N VAL A 119 -15.46 10.81 20.10
CA VAL A 119 -14.35 11.63 19.60
C VAL A 119 -13.44 12.00 20.76
N ASP A 120 -12.49 11.11 21.05
CA ASP A 120 -11.42 11.38 21.99
C ASP A 120 -10.20 11.91 21.22
N PHE A 121 -9.96 13.21 21.32
CA PHE A 121 -8.82 13.89 20.69
C PHE A 121 -7.45 13.35 21.15
N THR A 122 -7.42 12.56 22.23
CA THR A 122 -6.20 11.93 22.77
C THR A 122 -6.07 10.44 22.43
N ARG A 123 -7.13 9.78 21.96
CA ARG A 123 -7.05 8.37 21.53
C ARG A 123 -6.48 8.28 20.12
N ASP A 124 -5.28 7.74 20.04
CA ASP A 124 -4.69 7.36 18.77
C ASP A 124 -5.34 6.07 18.27
N ILE A 125 -6.34 6.22 17.37
CA ILE A 125 -7.02 5.09 16.68
C ILE A 125 -6.01 4.26 15.86
N PHE A 126 -4.79 4.78 15.66
CA PHE A 126 -3.75 4.14 14.86
C PHE A 126 -3.21 2.83 15.44
N HIS A 127 -3.31 2.62 16.76
CA HIS A 127 -2.79 1.39 17.39
C HIS A 127 -3.74 0.19 17.29
N LYS A 128 -5.02 0.40 17.00
CA LYS A 128 -6.02 -0.69 16.92
C LYS A 128 -6.14 -1.21 15.49
N GLU A 129 -6.16 -2.52 15.31
CA GLU A 129 -6.42 -3.12 14.00
C GLU A 129 -7.94 -3.29 13.78
N SER A 130 -8.40 -3.25 12.52
CA SER A 130 -9.83 -3.28 12.17
C SER A 130 -10.57 -4.54 12.62
N HIS A 131 -9.85 -5.62 12.92
CA HIS A 131 -10.42 -6.89 13.35
C HIS A 131 -10.31 -7.15 14.87
N GLU A 132 -9.57 -6.33 15.63
CA GLU A 132 -9.32 -6.54 17.07
C GLU A 132 -10.43 -5.99 17.98
N HIS A 133 -11.35 -5.20 17.43
CA HIS A 133 -12.44 -4.56 18.17
C HIS A 133 -13.81 -4.92 17.57
N ILE A 134 -14.89 -4.46 18.22
CA ILE A 134 -16.24 -4.54 17.66
C ILE A 134 -16.19 -3.97 16.25
N LEU A 135 -16.58 -4.77 15.26
CA LEU A 135 -16.43 -4.39 13.86
C LEU A 135 -17.15 -3.05 13.61
N SER A 136 -16.43 -2.09 13.04
CA SER A 136 -17.02 -0.79 12.72
C SER A 136 -18.24 -0.97 11.80
N ARG A 137 -19.21 -0.04 11.87
CA ARG A 137 -20.41 -0.12 11.00
C ARG A 137 -20.05 -0.16 9.52
N SER A 138 -19.04 0.61 9.14
CA SER A 138 -18.51 0.67 7.78
C SER A 138 -17.85 -0.64 7.38
N PHE A 139 -17.00 -1.20 8.24
CA PHE A 139 -16.30 -2.45 7.97
C PHE A 139 -17.25 -3.65 7.94
N LYS A 140 -18.20 -3.74 8.87
CA LYS A 140 -19.27 -4.75 8.86
C LYS A 140 -20.11 -4.67 7.58
N ARG A 141 -20.42 -3.47 7.09
CA ARG A 141 -21.10 -3.29 5.79
C ARG A 141 -20.23 -3.76 4.64
N ARG A 142 -18.91 -3.55 4.69
CA ARG A 142 -17.97 -4.05 3.69
C ARG A 142 -17.94 -5.58 3.67
N LEU A 143 -17.75 -6.21 4.82
CA LEU A 143 -17.74 -7.68 4.94
C LEU A 143 -19.05 -8.31 4.47
N LYS A 144 -20.20 -7.69 4.78
CA LYS A 144 -21.52 -8.14 4.29
C LYS A 144 -21.70 -8.03 2.77
N LYS A 145 -21.03 -7.10 2.10
CA LYS A 145 -21.03 -7.04 0.63
C LYS A 145 -20.28 -8.22 0.01
N GLY A 146 -19.41 -8.86 0.79
CA GLY A 146 -18.68 -10.05 0.41
C GLY A 146 -17.41 -9.76 -0.38
N TYR A 147 -16.69 -10.85 -0.64
CA TYR A 147 -15.48 -10.89 -1.45
C TYR A 147 -15.84 -11.18 -2.91
N LEU A 148 -15.29 -10.39 -3.83
CA LEU A 148 -15.49 -10.58 -5.26
C LEU A 148 -14.25 -11.24 -5.88
N PRO A 149 -14.25 -12.55 -6.16
CA PRO A 149 -13.03 -13.30 -6.52
C PRO A 149 -12.45 -12.99 -7.91
N TYR A 150 -13.15 -12.17 -8.71
CA TYR A 150 -12.67 -11.62 -9.97
C TYR A 150 -12.07 -10.21 -9.84
N TRP A 151 -12.13 -9.63 -8.64
CA TRP A 151 -11.78 -8.23 -8.38
C TRP A 151 -10.83 -8.09 -7.19
N ASN A 152 -11.05 -8.91 -6.16
CA ASN A 152 -10.28 -8.94 -4.94
C ASN A 152 -9.33 -10.14 -4.92
N ARG A 153 -8.24 -9.96 -4.19
CA ARG A 153 -7.24 -11.00 -3.89
C ARG A 153 -7.28 -11.35 -2.40
N PRO A 154 -6.74 -12.51 -1.98
CA PRO A 154 -6.60 -12.84 -0.56
C PRO A 154 -5.95 -11.71 0.27
N ILE A 155 -4.90 -11.09 -0.26
CA ILE A 155 -4.23 -9.95 0.39
C ILE A 155 -5.16 -8.75 0.64
N ASP A 156 -6.21 -8.55 -0.16
CA ASP A 156 -7.16 -7.43 0.03
C ASP A 156 -7.91 -7.57 1.35
N LEU A 157 -8.35 -8.79 1.69
CA LEU A 157 -9.01 -9.05 2.97
C LEU A 157 -8.04 -8.79 4.13
N TRP A 158 -6.77 -9.16 3.98
CA TRP A 158 -5.76 -8.84 4.98
C TRP A 158 -5.60 -7.31 5.11
N VAL A 159 -5.48 -6.56 4.02
CA VAL A 159 -5.43 -5.09 4.10
C VAL A 159 -6.69 -4.54 4.77
N TRP A 160 -7.88 -5.11 4.52
CA TRP A 160 -9.09 -4.68 5.21
C TRP A 160 -9.02 -4.93 6.72
N ASN A 161 -8.62 -6.13 7.13
CA ASN A 161 -8.57 -6.51 8.55
C ASN A 161 -7.60 -5.62 9.36
N PHE A 162 -6.59 -5.03 8.73
CA PHE A 162 -5.53 -4.28 9.42
C PHE A 162 -5.58 -2.76 9.20
N TYR A 163 -6.24 -2.30 8.13
CA TYR A 163 -6.19 -0.90 7.69
C TYR A 163 -7.53 -0.30 7.25
N TYR A 164 -8.64 -1.06 7.19
CA TYR A 164 -9.87 -0.57 6.57
C TYR A 164 -10.38 0.73 7.19
N ASP A 165 -10.44 0.79 8.51
CA ASP A 165 -10.99 1.96 9.22
C ASP A 165 -10.05 3.16 9.12
N GLN A 166 -8.74 2.93 9.22
CA GLN A 166 -7.74 4.00 9.07
C GLN A 166 -7.72 4.56 7.64
N LEU A 167 -7.85 3.70 6.62
CA LEU A 167 -7.94 4.13 5.23
C LEU A 167 -9.18 5.00 4.98
N LEU A 168 -10.31 4.62 5.59
CA LEU A 168 -11.56 5.36 5.47
C LEU A 168 -11.49 6.71 6.22
N ASP A 169 -10.98 6.74 7.46
CA ASP A 169 -10.88 7.96 8.27
C ASP A 169 -9.87 8.96 7.71
N LEU A 170 -8.70 8.49 7.27
CA LEU A 170 -7.59 9.37 6.86
C LEU A 170 -7.65 9.77 5.39
N PHE A 171 -8.07 8.87 4.52
CA PHE A 171 -7.99 9.06 3.07
C PHE A 171 -9.36 9.02 2.38
N ASN A 172 -10.44 8.77 3.13
CA ASN A 172 -11.79 8.56 2.57
C ASN A 172 -11.79 7.52 1.43
N SER A 173 -11.03 6.44 1.61
CA SER A 173 -10.84 5.41 0.60
C SER A 173 -10.86 4.00 1.21
N SER A 174 -11.10 2.99 0.37
CA SER A 174 -10.86 1.59 0.71
C SER A 174 -9.76 1.03 -0.20
N TYR A 175 -9.16 -0.09 0.18
CA TYR A 175 -8.23 -0.81 -0.67
C TYR A 175 -8.96 -1.90 -1.44
N ASP A 176 -9.06 -1.80 -2.75
CA ASP A 176 -9.69 -2.82 -3.60
C ASP A 176 -8.77 -3.06 -4.79
N SER A 177 -7.77 -3.94 -4.66
CA SER A 177 -6.67 -4.16 -5.61
C SER A 177 -6.94 -3.70 -7.04
N PHE A 178 -7.78 -4.45 -7.77
CA PHE A 178 -8.10 -4.18 -9.18
C PHE A 178 -9.17 -3.11 -9.38
N GLY A 179 -9.87 -2.70 -8.32
CA GLY A 179 -10.83 -1.60 -8.37
C GLY A 179 -10.25 -0.22 -8.19
N ASN A 180 -9.11 -0.12 -7.51
CA ASN A 180 -8.41 1.13 -7.33
C ASN A 180 -7.42 1.41 -8.48
N THR A 181 -7.07 0.37 -9.25
CA THR A 181 -6.05 0.45 -10.29
C THR A 181 -6.68 0.51 -11.68
N SER A 182 -6.15 1.38 -12.55
CA SER A 182 -6.57 1.39 -13.95
C SER A 182 -6.09 0.13 -14.69
N LEU A 183 -6.99 -0.54 -15.42
CA LEU A 183 -6.63 -1.63 -16.32
C LEU A 183 -5.54 -1.23 -17.34
N MET A 184 -5.53 0.03 -17.77
CA MET A 184 -4.51 0.55 -18.69
C MET A 184 -3.11 0.53 -18.07
N ILE A 185 -3.01 0.81 -16.78
CA ILE A 185 -1.74 0.76 -16.03
C ILE A 185 -1.25 -0.68 -15.94
N GLN A 186 -2.14 -1.59 -15.55
CA GLN A 186 -1.80 -3.01 -15.45
C GLN A 186 -1.34 -3.58 -16.79
N SER A 187 -2.01 -3.21 -17.88
CA SER A 187 -1.66 -3.63 -19.24
C SER A 187 -0.31 -3.06 -19.67
N ARG A 188 -0.09 -1.76 -19.43
CA ARG A 188 1.18 -1.10 -19.74
C ARG A 188 2.34 -1.68 -18.95
N PHE A 189 2.16 -1.92 -17.65
CA PHE A 189 3.20 -2.53 -16.84
C PHE A 189 3.46 -3.98 -17.24
N SER A 190 2.41 -4.75 -17.58
CA SER A 190 2.57 -6.12 -18.09
C SER A 190 3.37 -6.16 -19.39
N TYR A 191 3.28 -5.11 -20.23
CA TYR A 191 4.17 -4.92 -21.38
C TYR A 191 5.60 -4.60 -20.94
N LEU A 192 5.79 -3.58 -20.11
CA LEU A 192 7.11 -3.16 -19.58
C LEU A 192 7.88 -4.30 -18.92
N LYS A 193 7.20 -5.10 -18.11
CA LYS A 193 7.78 -6.25 -17.40
C LYS A 193 8.47 -7.25 -18.33
N ARG A 194 8.04 -7.36 -19.59
CA ARG A 194 8.68 -8.24 -20.58
C ARG A 194 10.09 -7.80 -20.99
N HIS A 195 10.40 -6.52 -20.74
CA HIS A 195 11.67 -5.90 -21.10
C HIS A 195 12.64 -5.78 -19.92
N PHE A 196 12.17 -6.08 -18.70
CA PHE A 196 13.01 -6.01 -17.51
C PHE A 196 14.00 -7.18 -17.43
N PRO A 197 15.14 -6.99 -16.75
CA PRO A 197 16.06 -8.07 -16.42
C PRO A 197 15.35 -9.21 -15.66
N LYS A 198 15.83 -10.44 -15.83
CA LYS A 198 15.20 -11.63 -15.22
C LYS A 198 15.47 -11.76 -13.72
N ASP A 199 16.54 -11.12 -13.27
CA ASP A 199 17.01 -11.02 -11.90
C ASP A 199 16.39 -9.84 -11.13
N LEU A 200 15.60 -8.99 -11.80
CA LEU A 200 14.84 -7.93 -11.15
C LEU A 200 13.65 -8.51 -10.39
N GLU A 201 13.64 -8.35 -9.07
CA GLU A 201 12.51 -8.70 -8.22
C GLU A 201 11.48 -7.57 -8.20
N LEU A 202 10.19 -7.94 -8.28
CA LEU A 202 9.09 -6.99 -8.31
C LEU A 202 8.24 -7.13 -7.05
N TYR A 203 8.00 -6.01 -6.39
CA TYR A 203 7.23 -5.91 -5.18
C TYR A 203 6.07 -4.94 -5.35
N GLU A 204 4.99 -5.19 -4.61
CA GLU A 204 3.84 -4.30 -4.55
C GLU A 204 3.82 -3.59 -3.19
N SER A 205 3.40 -2.33 -3.16
CA SER A 205 3.01 -1.66 -1.91
C SER A 205 1.92 -0.63 -2.16
N PHE A 206 1.45 0.04 -1.12
CA PHE A 206 0.38 1.02 -1.22
C PHE A 206 0.68 2.25 -0.36
N GLY A 207 0.80 3.42 -0.99
CA GLY A 207 1.18 4.68 -0.34
C GLY A 207 0.38 4.99 0.94
N PRO A 208 -0.97 4.92 0.94
CA PRO A 208 -1.77 5.12 2.15
C PRO A 208 -1.43 4.17 3.31
N VAL A 209 -1.08 2.91 3.03
CA VAL A 209 -0.62 1.97 4.07
C VAL A 209 0.73 2.38 4.63
N ILE A 210 1.66 2.84 3.78
CA ILE A 210 2.97 3.36 4.23
C ILE A 210 2.79 4.57 5.15
N PHE A 211 1.87 5.49 4.81
CA PHE A 211 1.53 6.62 5.68
C PHE A 211 0.95 6.20 7.03
N ILE A 212 0.11 5.16 7.06
CA ILE A 212 -0.43 4.61 8.32
C ILE A 212 0.69 4.01 9.17
N GLU A 213 1.65 3.30 8.58
CA GLU A 213 2.79 2.76 9.33
C GLU A 213 3.73 3.87 9.83
N LEU A 214 3.91 4.95 9.07
CA LEU A 214 4.64 6.14 9.53
C LEU A 214 3.93 6.89 10.67
N LEU A 215 2.60 6.93 10.65
CA LEU A 215 1.79 7.41 11.77
C LEU A 215 1.98 6.54 13.01
N ARG A 216 1.87 5.21 12.87
CA ARG A 216 2.03 4.24 13.96
C ARG A 216 3.41 4.33 14.61
N ALA A 217 4.45 4.61 13.84
CA ALA A 217 5.80 4.83 14.32
C ALA A 217 6.04 6.23 14.92
N GLY A 218 5.04 7.12 14.93
CA GLY A 218 5.17 8.49 15.45
C GLY A 218 6.02 9.42 14.60
N VAL A 219 6.41 9.01 13.38
CA VAL A 219 7.15 9.85 12.43
C VAL A 219 6.24 10.91 11.83
N LEU A 220 4.98 10.55 11.58
CA LEU A 220 3.95 11.40 11.02
C LEU A 220 2.84 11.68 12.05
N GLN A 221 2.06 12.74 11.86
CA GLN A 221 0.88 13.08 12.67
C GLN A 221 -0.35 13.24 11.76
N LYS A 222 -1.56 13.05 12.29
CA LYS A 222 -2.81 13.12 11.50
C LYS A 222 -2.95 14.42 10.68
N ARG A 223 -2.53 15.55 11.26
CA ARG A 223 -2.53 16.86 10.59
C ARG A 223 -1.69 16.89 9.30
N HIS A 224 -0.60 16.12 9.25
CA HIS A 224 0.25 16.05 8.06
C HIS A 224 -0.52 15.40 6.90
N ILE A 225 -1.33 14.37 7.17
CA ILE A 225 -2.15 13.73 6.12
C ILE A 225 -3.16 14.71 5.54
N GLN A 226 -3.83 15.47 6.39
CA GLN A 226 -4.82 16.47 5.97
C GLN A 226 -4.17 17.55 5.09
N ASN A 227 -2.94 17.95 5.44
CA ASN A 227 -2.20 19.00 4.74
C ASN A 227 -1.65 18.57 3.37
N PHE A 228 -1.48 17.27 3.07
CA PHE A 228 -0.90 16.82 1.80
C PHE A 228 -1.71 17.24 0.56
N ASN A 229 -3.02 17.44 0.72
CA ASN A 229 -3.90 17.89 -0.36
C ASN A 229 -3.79 19.39 -0.64
N ASP A 230 -3.27 20.16 0.31
CA ASP A 230 -3.04 21.58 0.15
C ASP A 230 -1.70 21.83 -0.56
N ILE A 231 -1.65 22.83 -1.44
CA ILE A 231 -0.48 23.11 -2.26
C ILE A 231 0.68 23.64 -1.41
N GLU A 232 0.40 24.57 -0.51
CA GLU A 232 1.43 25.24 0.31
C GLU A 232 1.75 24.39 1.54
N LEU A 233 0.73 24.02 2.32
CA LEU A 233 0.91 23.21 3.51
C LEU A 233 1.43 21.81 3.17
N GLY A 234 1.12 21.30 1.98
CA GLY A 234 1.65 20.02 1.51
C GLY A 234 3.15 20.07 1.22
N MET A 235 3.67 21.20 0.72
CA MET A 235 5.12 21.37 0.56
C MET A 235 5.82 21.44 1.92
N GLU A 236 5.32 22.24 2.85
CA GLU A 236 5.87 22.33 4.22
C GLU A 236 5.84 20.98 4.93
N THR A 237 4.75 20.22 4.77
CA THR A 237 4.62 18.88 5.34
C THR A 237 5.62 17.90 4.74
N ARG A 238 5.92 17.98 3.43
CA ARG A 238 6.98 17.17 2.80
C ARG A 238 8.36 17.55 3.31
N VAL A 239 8.65 18.84 3.52
CA VAL A 239 9.93 19.28 4.13
C VAL A 239 10.12 18.62 5.49
N ASP A 240 9.15 18.78 6.40
CA ASP A 240 9.20 18.22 7.75
C ASP A 240 9.34 16.69 7.73
N LEU A 241 8.54 16.01 6.89
CA LEU A 241 8.58 14.55 6.83
C LEU A 241 9.91 14.03 6.26
N ILE A 242 10.41 14.60 5.16
CA ILE A 242 11.68 14.15 4.56
C ILE A 242 12.82 14.32 5.55
N GLN A 243 12.90 15.46 6.26
CA GLN A 243 13.92 15.70 7.28
C GLN A 243 13.84 14.69 8.43
N LYS A 244 12.63 14.35 8.91
CA LYS A 244 12.44 13.31 9.92
C LYS A 244 12.84 11.93 9.42
N LEU A 245 12.53 11.61 8.17
CA LEU A 245 12.90 10.32 7.55
C LEU A 245 14.41 10.20 7.38
N GLU A 246 15.09 11.26 6.94
CA GLU A 246 16.56 11.28 6.83
C GLU A 246 17.25 10.99 8.17
N GLN A 247 16.75 11.61 9.24
CA GLN A 247 17.25 11.42 10.60
C GLN A 247 16.95 10.02 11.14
N ASN A 248 15.70 9.57 11.06
CA ASN A 248 15.26 8.32 11.67
C ASN A 248 15.73 7.07 10.92
N LEU A 249 15.93 7.17 9.60
CA LEU A 249 16.25 6.02 8.76
C LEU A 249 17.73 5.99 8.31
N ASN A 250 18.55 6.91 8.82
CA ASN A 250 19.92 7.12 8.36
C ASN A 250 19.98 7.17 6.82
N LEU A 251 19.19 8.08 6.24
CA LEU A 251 19.04 8.25 4.80
C LEU A 251 19.62 9.60 4.39
N PHE A 252 20.35 9.63 3.27
CA PHE A 252 20.94 10.83 2.69
C PHE A 252 20.24 11.23 1.39
N ILE A 253 19.85 12.50 1.29
CA ILE A 253 19.25 13.07 0.08
C ILE A 253 20.04 14.33 -0.31
N TYR A 254 20.41 14.45 -1.57
CA TYR A 254 21.06 15.65 -2.09
C TYR A 254 20.06 16.81 -2.20
N ASP A 255 20.53 18.05 -1.98
CA ASP A 255 19.69 19.26 -2.01
C ASP A 255 18.82 19.37 -3.27
N HIS A 256 19.38 19.00 -4.44
CA HIS A 256 18.62 19.01 -5.69
C HIS A 256 17.44 18.04 -5.67
N ASP A 257 17.65 16.79 -5.26
CA ASP A 257 16.59 15.78 -5.20
C ASP A 257 15.58 16.10 -4.10
N PHE A 258 16.05 16.63 -2.96
CA PHE A 258 15.23 17.13 -1.87
C PHE A 258 14.22 18.18 -2.37
N GLU A 259 14.68 19.17 -3.15
CA GLU A 259 13.80 20.16 -3.76
C GLU A 259 12.76 19.54 -4.70
N VAL A 260 13.15 18.54 -5.51
CA VAL A 260 12.23 17.89 -6.45
C VAL A 260 11.14 17.13 -5.69
N LEU A 261 11.49 16.40 -4.62
CA LEU A 261 10.53 15.68 -3.77
C LEU A 261 9.51 16.61 -3.11
N ILE A 262 9.94 17.78 -2.63
CA ILE A 262 9.04 18.75 -2.00
C ILE A 262 8.07 19.34 -3.03
N LYS A 263 8.58 19.73 -4.19
CA LYS A 263 7.80 20.41 -5.24
C LYS A 263 6.85 19.47 -5.98
N ASN A 264 7.14 18.16 -6.03
CA ASN A 264 6.39 17.19 -6.84
C ASN A 264 5.78 16.07 -5.97
N PRO A 265 4.45 16.08 -5.73
CA PRO A 265 3.78 15.02 -4.96
C PRO A 265 4.04 13.61 -5.50
N HIS A 266 4.05 13.43 -6.82
CA HIS A 266 4.31 12.11 -7.43
C HIS A 266 5.75 11.62 -7.26
N ALA A 267 6.73 12.53 -7.16
CA ALA A 267 8.09 12.16 -6.83
C ALA A 267 8.16 11.67 -5.38
N PHE A 268 7.47 12.38 -4.48
CA PHE A 268 7.33 12.00 -3.09
C PHE A 268 6.61 10.65 -2.89
N ASP A 269 5.52 10.39 -3.62
CA ASP A 269 4.83 9.09 -3.58
C ASP A 269 5.77 7.94 -4.02
N SER A 270 6.54 8.16 -5.09
CA SER A 270 7.55 7.20 -5.57
C SER A 270 8.66 6.98 -4.53
N PHE A 271 9.07 8.03 -3.84
CA PHE A 271 10.04 7.96 -2.76
C PHE A 271 9.52 7.12 -1.57
N LEU A 272 8.26 7.27 -1.19
CA LEU A 272 7.64 6.44 -0.14
C LEU A 272 7.65 4.95 -0.51
N LEU A 273 7.38 4.59 -1.77
CA LEU A 273 7.49 3.20 -2.23
C LEU A 273 8.92 2.68 -2.14
N ALA A 274 9.90 3.50 -2.49
CA ALA A 274 11.31 3.14 -2.36
C ALA A 274 11.71 2.92 -0.90
N LEU A 275 11.18 3.72 0.04
CA LEU A 275 11.36 3.49 1.48
C LEU A 275 10.76 2.16 1.94
N ALA A 276 9.61 1.75 1.38
CA ALA A 276 9.03 0.45 1.70
C ALA A 276 9.96 -0.70 1.27
N GLY A 277 10.56 -0.60 0.08
CA GLY A 277 11.58 -1.56 -0.39
C GLY A 277 12.84 -1.56 0.48
N MET A 278 13.34 -0.38 0.85
CA MET A 278 14.50 -0.22 1.73
C MET A 278 14.28 -0.89 3.10
N GLN A 279 13.11 -0.69 3.71
CA GLN A 279 12.77 -1.30 4.99
C GLN A 279 12.62 -2.82 4.86
N ALA A 280 12.01 -3.30 3.78
CA ALA A 280 11.92 -4.73 3.50
C ALA A 280 13.30 -5.38 3.37
N LYS A 281 14.27 -4.74 2.66
CA LYS A 281 15.66 -5.20 2.60
C LYS A 281 16.37 -5.22 3.95
N SER A 282 15.99 -4.30 4.84
CA SER A 282 16.50 -4.23 6.20
C SER A 282 15.82 -5.22 7.16
N GLY A 283 14.95 -6.12 6.64
CA GLY A 283 14.18 -7.07 7.44
C GLY A 283 13.01 -6.46 8.23
N LYS A 284 12.74 -5.16 8.05
CA LYS A 284 11.70 -4.41 8.77
C LYS A 284 10.42 -4.35 7.94
N ARG A 285 9.70 -5.47 7.88
CA ARG A 285 8.38 -5.55 7.26
C ARG A 285 7.43 -6.36 8.12
N ARG A 286 6.12 -6.10 7.98
CA ARG A 286 5.10 -6.95 8.60
C ARG A 286 5.08 -8.32 7.92
N GLU A 287 4.99 -9.36 8.74
CA GLU A 287 4.75 -10.72 8.24
C GLU A 287 3.28 -10.88 7.85
N MET A 288 3.05 -11.68 6.82
CA MET A 288 1.70 -11.98 6.34
C MET A 288 1.40 -13.46 6.53
N PRO A 289 0.18 -13.81 6.93
CA PRO A 289 -0.24 -15.20 7.01
C PRO A 289 -0.15 -15.92 5.66
N ASN A 290 0.10 -17.23 5.68
CA ASN A 290 0.25 -18.03 4.45
C ASN A 290 -0.98 -17.96 3.52
N TRP A 291 -2.19 -17.80 4.07
CA TRP A 291 -3.42 -17.71 3.29
C TRP A 291 -3.48 -16.46 2.38
N THR A 292 -2.66 -15.43 2.65
CA THR A 292 -2.56 -14.25 1.75
C THR A 292 -1.69 -14.50 0.52
N LYS A 293 -1.01 -15.66 0.46
CA LYS A 293 -0.05 -16.02 -0.58
C LYS A 293 1.08 -14.98 -0.73
N PRO A 294 1.89 -14.75 0.32
CA PRO A 294 2.93 -13.73 0.29
C PRO A 294 3.96 -13.94 -0.83
N GLU A 295 4.30 -15.20 -1.15
CA GLU A 295 5.25 -15.56 -2.23
C GLU A 295 4.76 -15.16 -3.63
N HIS A 296 3.45 -15.08 -3.84
CA HIS A 296 2.86 -14.72 -5.13
C HIS A 296 2.48 -13.25 -5.23
N THR A 297 2.03 -12.66 -4.11
CA THR A 297 1.59 -11.26 -4.07
C THR A 297 2.75 -10.31 -3.95
N LEU A 298 3.82 -10.70 -3.23
CA LEU A 298 5.00 -9.87 -2.94
C LEU A 298 4.61 -8.47 -2.44
N PHE A 299 3.52 -8.40 -1.67
CA PHE A 299 3.05 -7.16 -1.06
C PHE A 299 3.95 -6.79 0.12
N LEU A 300 4.37 -5.54 0.18
CA LEU A 300 5.24 -5.00 1.22
C LEU A 300 4.46 -4.03 2.09
N VAL A 301 4.46 -4.31 3.39
CA VAL A 301 4.11 -3.34 4.41
C VAL A 301 5.33 -3.08 5.27
N PRO A 302 5.98 -1.90 5.14
CA PRO A 302 7.16 -1.58 5.92
C PRO A 302 6.80 -1.42 7.39
N ASN A 303 7.74 -1.78 8.27
CA ASN A 303 7.66 -1.45 9.69
C ASN A 303 8.67 -0.33 9.99
N PHE A 304 8.16 0.80 10.50
CA PHE A 304 8.98 1.96 10.89
C PHE A 304 9.17 2.09 12.41
N SER A 305 8.55 1.21 13.19
CA SER A 305 8.70 1.15 14.65
C SER A 305 10.03 0.51 15.07
#